data_AF-A0A8C8W7P0-F1
#
_entry.id   AF-A0A8C8W7P0-F1
#
_cell.length_a   1.000
_cell.length_b   1.000
_cell.length_c   1.000
_cell.angle_alpha   90.00
_cell.angle_beta   90.00
_cell.angle_gamma   90.00
#
_symmetry.space_group_name_H-M   'P 1'
#
loop_
_entity.id
_entity.type
_entity.pdbx_description
1 polymer ?
#
loop_
_entity_poly.entity_id
_entity_poly.type
_entity_poly.pdbx_seq_one_letter_code
_entity_poly.pdbx_strand_id
1 'polypeptide(L)'
;IDALEEESFALSSSASDAEFDAVVGCLEDVIMDDKFQVLQRNFMDKYYQEFEDTEENELIHTPIFNECISLVEKYIEEQLLEHNLRHMKPVSKNKQRLE
;
A
#
# COMPACT_ATOMS: atom_id res chain seq x y z
N ILE A 1 37.96 -15.63 -2.04
CA ILE A 1 36.64 -15.59 -1.38
C ILE A 1 35.99 -14.34 -1.92
N ASP A 2 35.19 -14.49 -2.99
CA ASP A 2 34.25 -13.46 -3.52
C ASP A 2 33.71 -13.90 -4.89
N ALA A 3 32.73 -14.80 -4.88
CA ALA A 3 31.89 -15.10 -6.06
C ALA A 3 30.77 -16.09 -5.70
N LEU A 4 31.01 -16.99 -4.73
CA LEU A 4 30.07 -18.08 -4.37
C LEU A 4 29.03 -17.70 -3.31
N GLU A 5 29.17 -16.54 -2.66
CA GLU A 5 28.21 -16.10 -1.63
C GLU A 5 27.03 -15.31 -2.21
N GLU A 6 27.11 -14.79 -3.44
CA GLU A 6 25.99 -14.08 -4.07
C GLU A 6 24.96 -14.99 -4.75
N GLU A 7 25.26 -16.27 -5.00
CA GLU A 7 24.34 -17.19 -5.71
C GLU A 7 23.35 -17.90 -4.75
N SER A 8 23.61 -17.90 -3.43
CA SER A 8 22.76 -18.64 -2.47
C SER A 8 21.45 -17.92 -2.10
N PHE A 9 21.30 -16.63 -2.42
CA PHE A 9 20.11 -15.87 -2.05
C PHE A 9 18.92 -16.10 -3.00
N ALA A 10 19.17 -16.66 -4.20
CA ALA A 10 18.16 -16.75 -5.25
C ALA A 10 17.45 -18.12 -5.38
N LEU A 11 17.86 -19.17 -4.64
CA LEU A 11 17.47 -20.55 -4.99
C LEU A 11 16.37 -21.20 -4.12
N SER A 12 15.85 -20.51 -3.09
CA SER A 12 14.71 -21.00 -2.30
C SER A 12 13.70 -19.89 -2.02
N SER A 13 13.05 -19.36 -3.07
CA SER A 13 11.85 -18.54 -2.87
C SER A 13 10.76 -19.39 -2.23
N SER A 14 10.43 -19.06 -0.99
CA SER A 14 9.36 -19.70 -0.24
C SER A 14 8.00 -19.12 -0.68
N ALA A 15 6.91 -19.83 -0.34
CA ALA A 15 5.56 -19.29 -0.56
C ALA A 15 5.32 -17.97 0.20
N SER A 16 5.98 -17.79 1.35
CA SER A 16 5.94 -16.53 2.12
C SER A 16 6.65 -15.38 1.42
N ASP A 17 7.76 -15.64 0.70
CA ASP A 17 8.47 -14.58 -0.04
C ASP A 17 7.59 -14.08 -1.19
N ALA A 18 6.93 -14.98 -1.91
CA ALA A 18 6.01 -14.61 -2.99
C ALA A 18 4.78 -13.81 -2.49
N GLU A 19 4.28 -14.10 -1.28
CA GLU A 19 3.21 -13.34 -0.65
C GLU A 19 3.69 -11.94 -0.23
N PHE A 20 4.88 -11.85 0.36
CA PHE A 20 5.50 -10.56 0.71
C PHE A 20 5.75 -9.69 -0.53
N ASP A 21 6.33 -10.26 -1.59
CA ASP A 21 6.57 -9.55 -2.85
C ASP A 21 5.27 -9.02 -3.47
N ALA A 22 4.18 -9.81 -3.39
CA ALA A 22 2.87 -9.38 -3.86
C ALA A 22 2.31 -8.20 -3.05
N VAL A 23 2.50 -8.20 -1.72
CA VAL A 23 2.11 -7.08 -0.86
C VAL A 23 2.94 -5.83 -1.16
N VAL A 24 4.26 -5.97 -1.33
CA VAL A 24 5.15 -4.86 -1.70
C VAL A 24 4.74 -4.27 -3.05
N GLY A 25 4.47 -5.11 -4.05
CA GLY A 25 3.97 -4.65 -5.35
C GLY A 25 2.65 -3.89 -5.26
N CYS A 26 1.72 -4.35 -4.40
CA CYS A 26 0.47 -3.62 -4.14
C CYS A 26 0.74 -2.24 -3.50
N LEU A 27 1.70 -2.14 -2.59
CA LEU A 27 2.07 -0.85 -1.98
C LEU A 27 2.71 0.10 -3.00
N GLU A 28 3.55 -0.42 -3.90
CA GLU A 28 4.12 0.38 -5.00
C GLU A 28 3.03 0.93 -5.92
N ASP A 29 2.05 0.10 -6.31
CA ASP A 29 0.90 0.52 -7.10
C ASP A 29 0.08 1.60 -6.38
N VAL A 30 -0.12 1.47 -5.06
CA VAL A 30 -0.83 2.46 -4.23
C VAL A 30 -0.08 3.79 -4.17
N ILE A 31 1.25 3.78 -4.01
CA ILE A 31 2.06 5.00 -3.94
C ILE A 31 2.08 5.71 -5.30
N MET A 32 2.12 4.96 -6.40
CA MET A 32 2.09 5.51 -7.75
C MET A 32 0.69 5.95 -8.22
N ASP A 33 -0.38 5.52 -7.55
CA ASP A 33 -1.75 5.84 -7.92
C ASP A 33 -2.06 7.35 -7.86
N ASP A 34 -2.62 7.88 -8.95
CA ASP A 34 -2.92 9.30 -9.10
C ASP A 34 -3.90 9.81 -8.02
N LYS A 35 -4.86 9.00 -7.58
CA LYS A 35 -5.83 9.40 -6.55
C LYS A 35 -5.13 9.52 -5.21
N PHE A 36 -4.19 8.62 -4.90
CA PHE A 36 -3.37 8.72 -3.70
C PHE A 36 -2.51 9.99 -3.71
N GLN A 37 -1.90 10.33 -4.84
CA GLN A 37 -1.14 11.58 -4.96
C GLN A 37 -2.01 12.83 -4.80
N VAL A 38 -3.24 12.83 -5.32
CA VAL A 38 -4.21 13.92 -5.07
C VAL A 38 -4.59 13.99 -3.60
N LEU A 39 -4.82 12.85 -2.95
CA LEU A 39 -5.12 12.77 -1.53
C LEU A 39 -3.97 13.35 -0.67
N GLN A 40 -2.72 12.97 -0.97
CA GLN A 40 -1.54 13.53 -0.32
C GLN A 40 -1.44 15.05 -0.53
N ARG A 41 -1.59 15.54 -1.77
CA ARG A 41 -1.56 16.98 -2.07
C ARG A 41 -2.63 17.75 -1.27
N ASN A 42 -3.87 17.25 -1.25
CA ASN A 42 -4.95 17.88 -0.50
C ASN A 42 -4.65 17.92 1.00
N PHE A 43 -4.02 16.87 1.55
CA PHE A 43 -3.60 16.83 2.94
C PHE A 43 -2.47 17.83 3.22
N MET A 44 -1.48 17.93 2.32
CA MET A 44 -0.40 18.92 2.42
C MET A 44 -0.95 20.34 2.34
N ASP A 45 -1.84 20.64 1.38
CA ASP A 45 -2.47 21.96 1.22
C ASP A 45 -3.24 22.40 2.48
N LYS A 46 -3.75 21.44 3.26
CA LYS A 46 -4.46 21.70 4.52
C LYS A 46 -3.52 22.09 5.67
N TYR A 47 -2.31 21.52 5.73
CA TYR A 47 -1.44 21.60 6.90
C TYR A 47 -0.07 22.24 6.64
N TYR A 48 0.27 22.62 5.41
CA TYR A 48 1.63 23.13 5.10
C TYR A 48 2.04 24.35 5.93
N GLN A 49 1.08 25.18 6.36
CA GLN A 49 1.36 26.36 7.16
C GLN A 49 1.71 26.04 8.61
N GLU A 50 1.32 24.86 9.10
CA GLU A 50 1.61 24.44 10.47
C GLU A 50 3.06 23.95 10.61
N PHE A 51 3.77 23.69 9.49
CA PHE A 51 5.16 23.24 9.49
C PHE A 51 6.10 24.41 9.21
N GLU A 52 6.73 24.92 10.27
CA GLU A 52 7.79 25.92 10.19
C GLU A 52 9.17 25.26 10.07
N ASP A 53 10.11 25.91 9.38
CA ASP A 53 11.51 25.46 9.27
C ASP A 53 12.31 25.86 10.52
N THR A 54 11.92 25.29 11.66
CA THR A 54 12.59 25.47 12.95
C THR A 54 12.91 24.13 13.59
N GLU A 55 13.85 24.12 14.54
CA GLU A 55 14.26 22.89 15.24
C GLU A 55 13.22 22.42 16.28
N GLU A 56 12.29 23.30 16.69
CA GLU A 56 11.26 22.98 17.68
C GLU A 56 10.01 22.41 17.01
N ASN A 57 9.59 21.23 17.47
CA ASN A 57 8.39 20.58 16.96
C ASN A 57 7.16 21.06 17.75
N GLU A 58 6.20 21.68 17.07
CA GLU A 58 4.93 22.08 17.68
C GLU A 58 4.07 20.87 18.11
N LEU A 59 3.28 21.07 19.18
CA LEU A 59 2.38 20.04 19.68
C LEU A 59 1.32 19.63 18.65
N ILE A 60 0.95 20.53 17.74
CA ILE A 60 -0.04 20.29 16.69
C ILE A 60 0.43 19.25 15.66
N HIS A 61 1.74 19.02 15.52
CA HIS A 61 2.24 17.99 14.60
C HIS A 61 1.82 16.57 14.99
N THR A 62 1.58 16.30 16.27
CA THR A 62 1.15 14.96 16.73
C THR A 62 -0.22 14.57 16.17
N PRO A 63 -1.29 15.37 16.34
CA PRO A 63 -2.58 15.07 15.71
C PRO A 63 -2.50 15.08 14.18
N ILE A 64 -1.69 15.95 13.55
CA ILE A 64 -1.49 15.95 12.09
C ILE A 64 -0.86 14.63 11.63
N PHE A 65 0.18 14.15 12.31
CA PHE A 65 0.82 12.87 11.99
C PHE A 65 -0.17 11.69 12.11
N ASN A 66 -0.96 11.65 13.19
CA ASN A 66 -1.96 10.60 13.37
C ASN A 66 -3.04 10.64 12.26
N GLU A 67 -3.47 11.83 11.82
CA GLU A 67 -4.39 11.96 10.69
C GLU A 67 -3.77 11.44 9.39
N CYS A 68 -2.48 11.71 9.15
CA CYS A 68 -1.74 11.18 8.01
C CYS A 68 -1.70 9.65 8.02
N ILE A 69 -1.33 9.04 9.16
CA ILE A 69 -1.31 7.58 9.31
C ILE A 69 -2.68 6.98 9.04
N SER A 70 -3.73 7.51 9.69
CA SER A 70 -5.10 7.02 9.50
C SER A 70 -5.58 7.13 8.05
N LEU A 71 -5.20 8.21 7.36
CA LEU A 71 -5.56 8.44 5.96
C LEU A 71 -4.87 7.46 5.02
N VAL A 72 -3.58 7.19 5.24
CA VAL A 72 -2.80 6.24 4.43
C VAL A 72 -3.25 4.80 4.70
N GLU A 73 -3.39 4.40 5.96
CA GLU A 73 -3.86 3.07 6.36
C GLU A 73 -5.23 2.77 5.74
N LYS A 74 -6.17 3.70 5.88
CA LYS A 74 -7.51 3.56 5.30
C LYS A 74 -7.47 3.38 3.77
N TYR A 75 -6.63 4.16 3.08
CA TYR A 75 -6.50 4.04 1.62
C TYR A 75 -5.93 2.68 1.20
N ILE A 76 -4.89 2.19 1.90
CA ILE A 76 -4.29 0.89 1.64
C ILE A 76 -5.32 -0.23 1.90
N GLU A 77 -6.06 -0.17 3.01
CA GLU A 77 -7.12 -1.13 3.31
C GLU A 77 -8.19 -1.18 2.21
N GLU A 78 -8.68 -0.02 1.75
CA GLU A 78 -9.65 0.07 0.66
C GLU A 78 -9.12 -0.55 -0.64
N GLN A 79 -7.86 -0.28 -0.99
CA GLN A 79 -7.21 -0.82 -2.18
C GLN A 79 -6.99 -2.33 -2.11
N LEU A 80 -6.58 -2.84 -0.94
CA LEU A 80 -6.44 -4.29 -0.71
C LEU A 80 -7.79 -5.00 -0.74
N LEU A 81 -8.86 -4.41 -0.21
CA LEU A 81 -10.21 -4.96 -0.29
C LEU A 81 -10.70 -5.01 -1.73
N GLU A 82 -10.52 -3.93 -2.50
CA GLU A 82 -10.85 -3.90 -3.93
C GLU A 82 -10.07 -4.97 -4.73
N HIS A 83 -8.79 -5.13 -4.43
CA HIS A 83 -7.94 -6.14 -5.06
C HIS A 83 -8.47 -7.55 -4.75
N ASN A 84 -8.75 -7.86 -3.48
CA ASN A 84 -9.33 -9.14 -3.07
C ASN A 84 -10.71 -9.40 -3.72
N LEU A 85 -11.57 -8.38 -3.80
CA LEU A 85 -12.87 -8.45 -4.45
C LEU A 85 -12.76 -8.70 -5.97
N ARG A 86 -11.78 -8.10 -6.64
CA ARG A 86 -11.49 -8.35 -8.07
C ARG A 86 -11.05 -9.79 -8.34
N HIS A 87 -10.37 -10.43 -7.39
CA HIS A 87 -9.93 -11.81 -7.49
C HIS A 87 -11.06 -12.81 -7.16
N MET A 88 -12.04 -12.43 -6.34
CA MET A 88 -13.32 -13.15 -6.20
C MET A 88 -14.29 -12.84 -7.36
N LYS A 89 -13.95 -13.20 -8.61
CA LYS A 89 -14.98 -13.27 -9.66
C LYS A 89 -16.02 -14.34 -9.29
N PRO A 90 -17.32 -14.12 -9.54
CA PRO A 90 -18.34 -15.07 -9.15
C PRO A 90 -18.10 -16.39 -9.88
N VAL A 91 -18.00 -17.49 -9.12
CA VAL A 91 -18.19 -18.85 -9.63
C VAL A 91 -19.53 -18.80 -10.37
N SER A 92 -19.46 -18.73 -11.70
CA SER A 92 -20.63 -18.67 -12.54
C SER A 92 -21.46 -19.90 -12.20
N LYS A 93 -22.66 -19.68 -11.67
CA LYS A 93 -23.61 -20.74 -11.39
C LYS A 93 -23.93 -21.39 -12.72
N ASN A 94 -23.26 -22.51 -13.01
CA ASN A 94 -23.56 -23.40 -14.11
C ASN A 94 -24.97 -23.96 -13.87
N LYS A 95 -25.99 -23.22 -14.32
CA LYS A 95 -27.32 -23.78 -14.52
C LYS A 95 -27.25 -24.54 -15.84
N GLN A 96 -26.82 -25.80 -15.77
CA GLN A 96 -27.06 -26.75 -16.83
C GLN A 96 -28.56 -26.73 -17.12
N ARG A 97 -28.94 -26.15 -18.27
CA ARG A 97 -30.14 -26.53 -18.99
C ARG A 97 -29.93 -27.99 -19.37
N LEU A 98 -30.65 -28.88 -18.71
CA LEU A 98 -30.99 -30.17 -19.30
C LEU A 98 -32.49 -30.09 -19.56
N GLU A 99 -32.80 -29.77 -20.81
CA GLU A 99 -34.02 -30.25 -21.48
C GLU A 99 -33.86 -31.75 -21.74
#